data_AF-A0A543G6U8-F1
#
_entry.id   AF-A0A543G6U8-F1
#
_cell.length_a   1.000
_cell.length_b   1.000
_cell.length_c   1.000
_cell.angle_alpha   90.00
_cell.angle_beta   90.00
_cell.angle_gamma   90.00
#
_symmetry.space_group_name_H-M   'P 1'
#
loop_
_entity.id
_entity.type
_entity.pdbx_description
1 polymer ?
#
loop_
_entity_poly.entity_id
_entity_poly.type
_entity_poly.pdbx_seq_one_letter_code
_entity_poly.pdbx_strand_id
1 'polypeptide(L)'
;MIKTNQSNQQIIFIEMKNSLAFSNKKNNAFFQISFPHEIISYSDSMGNTMVNKPLTIKTNDGAAMLNEKGSNAWSKNGETLAFLDTTDIQELATKTFFEPDQEPIIDFYTFAIDKSKCVCIKS
;
A
#
# COMPACT_ATOMS: atom_id res chain seq x y z
N MET A 1 -25.10 5.00 -24.69
CA MET A 1 -24.35 6.19 -24.23
C MET A 1 -24.38 6.15 -22.70
N ILE A 2 -23.37 5.54 -22.08
CA ILE A 2 -23.30 5.40 -20.61
C ILE A 2 -22.27 6.43 -20.13
N LYS A 3 -22.75 7.46 -19.45
CA LYS A 3 -21.92 8.44 -18.76
C LYS A 3 -21.51 7.82 -17.42
N THR A 4 -20.27 7.36 -17.30
CA THR A 4 -19.66 7.09 -16.00
C THR A 4 -18.96 8.37 -15.54
N ASN A 5 -19.45 8.99 -14.45
CA ASN A 5 -18.73 10.03 -13.73
C ASN A 5 -17.48 9.40 -13.06
N GLN A 6 -16.43 9.16 -13.84
CA GLN A 6 -15.20 8.47 -13.43
C GLN A 6 -14.15 9.38 -12.77
N SER A 7 -14.46 10.66 -12.49
CA SER A 7 -13.42 11.61 -12.07
C SER A 7 -13.01 11.53 -10.60
N ASN A 8 -13.79 10.90 -9.71
CA ASN A 8 -13.53 10.92 -8.26
C ASN A 8 -13.00 9.60 -7.65
N GLN A 9 -12.84 8.54 -8.43
CA GLN A 9 -12.47 7.19 -7.96
C GLN A 9 -11.19 6.66 -8.65
N GLN A 10 -10.13 7.46 -8.73
CA GLN A 10 -8.88 7.00 -9.36
C GLN A 10 -8.08 6.09 -8.42
N ILE A 11 -8.62 4.89 -8.16
CA ILE A 11 -7.86 3.78 -7.60
C ILE A 11 -7.49 2.86 -8.75
N ILE A 12 -6.18 2.72 -8.96
CA ILE A 12 -5.62 1.82 -9.95
C ILE A 12 -5.37 0.49 -9.29
N PHE A 13 -5.90 -0.58 -9.88
CA PHE A 13 -5.66 -1.95 -9.45
C PHE A 13 -4.81 -2.68 -10.49
N ILE A 14 -3.71 -3.26 -10.03
CA ILE A 14 -2.78 -4.06 -10.85
C ILE A 14 -2.76 -5.48 -10.29
N GLU A 15 -3.15 -6.43 -11.13
CA GLU A 15 -3.12 -7.86 -10.84
C GLU A 15 -1.98 -8.50 -11.63
N MET A 16 -0.98 -9.03 -10.93
CA MET A 16 0.13 -9.80 -11.50
C MET A 16 0.06 -11.23 -10.98
N LYS A 17 0.75 -12.16 -11.66
CA LYS A 17 0.75 -13.60 -11.33
C LYS A 17 0.96 -13.90 -9.84
N ASN A 18 1.83 -13.15 -9.16
CA ASN A 18 2.19 -13.37 -7.76
C ASN A 18 2.07 -12.10 -6.91
N SER A 19 1.33 -11.08 -7.35
CA SER A 19 1.17 -9.86 -6.55
C SER A 19 -0.07 -9.07 -6.94
N LEU A 20 -0.59 -8.34 -5.97
CA LEU A 20 -1.65 -7.35 -6.14
C LEU A 20 -1.12 -6.00 -5.71
N ALA A 21 -1.45 -4.95 -6.45
CA ALA A 21 -1.12 -3.59 -6.09
C ALA A 21 -2.30 -2.64 -6.31
N PHE A 22 -2.47 -1.70 -5.38
CA PHE A 22 -3.50 -0.69 -5.36
C PHE A 22 -2.84 0.67 -5.19
N SER A 23 -3.12 1.60 -6.09
CA SER A 23 -2.66 2.99 -5.99
C SER A 23 -3.86 3.91 -5.93
N ASN A 24 -4.01 4.64 -4.83
CA ASN A 24 -4.98 5.72 -4.72
C ASN A 24 -4.33 7.03 -5.17
N LYS A 25 -4.69 7.53 -6.35
CA LYS A 25 -4.11 8.77 -6.89
C LYS A 25 -4.59 10.03 -6.17
N LYS A 26 -5.66 9.93 -5.38
CA LYS A 26 -6.22 11.08 -4.68
C LYS A 26 -5.34 11.55 -3.53
N ASN A 27 -4.79 10.60 -2.78
CA ASN A 27 -3.96 10.88 -1.61
C ASN A 27 -2.55 10.27 -1.73
N ASN A 28 -2.19 9.75 -2.90
CA ASN A 28 -0.92 9.08 -3.17
C ASN A 28 -0.66 7.81 -2.34
N ALA A 29 -1.67 7.26 -1.65
CA ALA A 29 -1.52 6.01 -0.93
C ALA A 29 -1.27 4.83 -1.89
N PHE A 30 -0.45 3.89 -1.44
CA PHE A 30 -0.10 2.70 -2.21
C PHE A 30 -0.12 1.47 -1.31
N PHE A 31 -0.74 0.39 -1.76
CA PHE A 31 -0.76 -0.90 -1.07
C PHE A 31 -0.33 -1.99 -2.03
N GLN A 32 0.56 -2.87 -1.59
CA GLN A 32 0.97 -4.04 -2.35
C GLN A 32 1.06 -5.26 -1.46
N ILE A 33 0.64 -6.40 -2.02
CA ILE A 33 0.90 -7.72 -1.46
C ILE A 33 1.56 -8.62 -2.51
N SER A 34 2.57 -9.37 -2.08
CA SER A 34 3.25 -10.37 -2.90
C SER A 34 3.08 -11.77 -2.30
N PHE A 35 2.69 -12.73 -3.15
CA PHE A 35 2.46 -14.13 -2.84
C PHE A 35 3.66 -15.00 -3.28
N PRO A 36 3.85 -16.20 -2.71
CA PRO A 36 3.03 -16.85 -1.66
C PRO A 36 3.41 -16.41 -0.23
N HIS A 37 4.44 -15.58 -0.06
CA HIS A 37 5.01 -15.25 1.24
C HIS A 37 4.27 -14.12 1.98
N GLU A 38 3.13 -13.67 1.47
CA GLU A 38 2.29 -12.60 2.02
C GLU A 38 3.09 -11.36 2.44
N ILE A 39 4.04 -10.96 1.59
CA ILE A 39 4.84 -9.77 1.83
C ILE A 39 3.97 -8.56 1.52
N ILE A 40 3.70 -7.76 2.53
CA ILE A 40 2.87 -6.55 2.44
C ILE A 40 3.75 -5.32 2.55
N SER A 41 3.46 -4.35 1.70
CA SER A 41 3.95 -2.99 1.83
C SER A 41 2.80 -2.00 1.68
N TYR A 42 2.78 -0.99 2.53
CA TYR A 42 1.83 0.12 2.47
C TYR A 42 2.61 1.44 2.52
N SER A 43 2.25 2.40 1.67
CA SER A 43 2.71 3.77 1.75
C SER A 43 1.50 4.68 1.96
N ASP A 44 1.56 5.52 3.00
CA ASP A 44 0.50 6.47 3.33
C ASP A 44 0.60 7.77 2.51
N SER A 45 -0.33 8.68 2.73
CA SER A 45 -0.39 9.97 2.03
C SER A 45 0.73 10.94 2.39
N MET A 46 1.45 10.67 3.48
CA MET A 46 2.60 11.46 3.94
C MET A 46 3.92 10.92 3.41
N GLY A 47 3.90 9.82 2.63
CA GLY A 47 5.08 9.16 2.10
C GLY A 47 5.77 8.22 3.09
N ASN A 48 5.17 7.97 4.27
CA ASN A 48 5.69 6.93 5.16
C ASN A 48 5.39 5.58 4.55
N THR A 49 6.35 4.66 4.65
CA THR A 49 6.22 3.31 4.12
C THR A 49 6.33 2.29 5.26
N MET A 50 5.44 1.31 5.25
CA MET A 50 5.40 0.21 6.20
C MET A 50 5.59 -1.09 5.45
N VAL A 51 6.41 -2.00 5.99
CA VAL A 51 6.65 -3.34 5.42
C VAL A 51 6.55 -4.39 6.50
N ASN A 52 6.09 -5.60 6.17
CA ASN A 52 6.01 -6.72 7.11
C ASN A 52 7.17 -7.72 7.02
N LYS A 53 8.25 -7.35 6.32
CA LYS A 53 9.46 -8.15 6.20
C LYS A 53 10.70 -7.31 6.51
N PRO A 54 11.79 -7.95 6.94
CA PRO A 54 13.07 -7.27 7.04
C PRO A 54 13.49 -6.61 5.72
N LEU A 55 14.04 -5.40 5.81
CA LEU A 55 14.51 -4.65 4.65
C LEU A 55 15.81 -3.91 4.97
N THR A 56 16.74 -3.92 4.02
CA THR A 56 17.91 -3.06 4.04
C THR A 56 17.60 -1.76 3.31
N ILE A 57 17.79 -0.63 3.99
CA ILE A 57 17.61 0.70 3.43
C ILE A 57 18.93 1.45 3.34
N LYS A 58 18.97 2.45 2.45
CA LYS A 58 20.04 3.44 2.41
C LYS A 58 19.63 4.66 3.22
N THR A 59 20.36 4.93 4.29
CA THR A 59 20.25 6.12 5.13
C THR A 59 21.36 7.11 4.77
N ASN A 60 21.39 8.26 5.45
CA ASN A 60 22.49 9.22 5.31
C ASN A 60 23.83 8.64 5.79
N ASP A 61 23.80 7.70 6.73
CA ASP A 61 24.98 7.12 7.38
C ASP A 61 25.42 5.79 6.74
N GLY A 62 24.78 5.37 5.64
CA GLY A 62 25.11 4.15 4.91
C GLY A 62 23.92 3.21 4.73
N ALA A 63 24.14 1.91 4.84
CA ALA A 63 23.06 0.92 4.79
C ALA A 63 22.63 0.54 6.21
N ALA A 64 21.32 0.60 6.48
CA ALA A 64 20.74 0.14 7.74
C ALA A 64 19.77 -1.01 7.46
N MET A 65 19.75 -2.01 8.33
CA MET A 65 18.81 -3.13 8.23
C MET A 65 17.72 -2.95 9.27
N LEU A 66 16.46 -2.87 8.83
CA LEU A 66 15.30 -3.03 9.72
C LEU A 66 15.00 -4.51 9.82
N ASN A 67 15.33 -5.12 10.95
CA ASN A 67 15.10 -6.55 11.22
C ASN A 67 14.28 -6.80 12.50
N GLU A 68 13.92 -5.74 13.23
CA GLU A 68 13.08 -5.81 14.43
C GLU A 68 11.70 -5.20 14.16
N LYS A 69 10.64 -5.90 14.55
CA LYS A 69 9.28 -5.37 14.43
C LYS A 69 9.08 -4.19 15.37
N GLY A 70 8.35 -3.18 14.91
CA GLY A 70 8.22 -1.89 15.59
C GLY A 70 9.41 -0.94 15.37
N SER A 71 10.49 -1.40 14.74
CA SER A 71 11.59 -0.51 14.37
C SER A 71 11.21 0.38 13.20
N ASN A 72 11.82 1.56 13.16
CA ASN A 72 11.73 2.47 12.04
C ASN A 72 13.11 3.01 11.68
N ALA A 73 13.20 3.57 10.49
CA ALA A 73 14.37 4.32 10.07
C ALA A 73 13.97 5.38 9.06
N TRP A 74 14.81 6.41 8.94
CA TRP A 74 14.60 7.52 8.02
C TRP A 74 15.43 7.34 6.77
N SER A 75 14.78 7.47 5.62
CA SER A 75 15.47 7.58 4.34
C SER A 75 16.18 8.93 4.25
N LYS A 76 17.16 9.02 3.35
CA LYS A 76 17.88 10.27 3.06
C LYS A 76 16.95 11.45 2.69
N ASN A 77 15.75 11.15 2.18
CA ASN A 77 14.78 12.14 1.74
C ASN A 77 13.77 12.53 2.84
N GLY A 78 13.94 12.04 4.08
CA GLY A 78 13.04 12.33 5.19
C GLY A 78 11.80 11.44 5.25
N GLU A 79 11.65 10.48 4.35
CA GLU A 79 10.58 9.49 4.37
C GLU A 79 10.86 8.46 5.47
N THR A 80 9.85 8.12 6.26
CA THR A 80 9.99 7.09 7.31
C THR A 80 9.66 5.72 6.73
N LEU A 81 10.52 4.74 7.00
CA LEU A 81 10.22 3.33 6.80
C LEU A 81 10.01 2.65 8.16
N ALA A 82 8.92 1.91 8.32
CA ALA A 82 8.65 1.11 9.51
C ALA A 82 8.55 -0.39 9.17
N PHE A 83 9.15 -1.24 10.00
CA PHE A 83 8.92 -2.66 9.96
C PHE A 83 7.82 -3.00 11.00
N LEU A 84 6.62 -3.32 10.52
CA LEU A 84 5.45 -3.56 11.37
C LEU A 84 4.90 -4.98 11.19
N ASP A 85 4.02 -5.38 12.10
CA ASP A 85 3.21 -6.59 11.91
C ASP A 85 2.22 -6.42 10.76
N THR A 86 1.90 -7.54 10.10
CA THR A 86 0.90 -7.58 9.01
C THR A 86 -0.41 -6.93 9.45
N THR A 87 -0.90 -7.25 10.65
CA THR A 87 -2.16 -6.73 11.19
C THR A 87 -2.16 -5.22 11.33
N ASP A 88 -1.04 -4.64 11.77
CA ASP A 88 -0.92 -3.20 11.96
C ASP A 88 -0.93 -2.47 10.61
N ILE A 89 -0.24 -3.05 9.61
CA ILE A 89 -0.24 -2.50 8.25
C ILE A 89 -1.65 -2.56 7.64
N GLN A 90 -2.37 -3.66 7.83
CA GLN A 90 -3.74 -3.82 7.34
C GLN A 90 -4.71 -2.86 8.05
N GLU A 91 -4.54 -2.65 9.35
CA GLU A 91 -5.35 -1.69 10.11
C GLU A 91 -5.11 -0.26 9.63
N LEU A 92 -3.85 0.12 9.41
CA LEU A 92 -3.48 1.43 8.87
C LEU A 92 -4.06 1.62 7.47
N ALA A 93 -3.83 0.68 6.56
CA ALA A 93 -4.39 0.73 5.20
C ALA A 93 -5.92 0.86 5.22
N THR A 94 -6.61 0.12 6.09
CA THR A 94 -8.08 0.21 6.23
C THR A 94 -8.54 1.60 6.65
N LYS A 95 -7.80 2.27 7.53
CA LYS A 95 -8.15 3.60 8.05
C LYS A 95 -7.78 4.74 7.11
N THR A 96 -6.68 4.60 6.35
CA THR A 96 -6.05 5.74 5.67
C THR A 96 -5.86 5.58 4.17
N PHE A 97 -6.14 4.40 3.59
CA PHE A 97 -6.00 4.22 2.14
C PHE A 97 -7.06 5.03 1.37
N PHE A 98 -8.31 5.01 1.82
CA PHE A 98 -9.43 5.70 1.16
C PHE A 98 -9.66 7.08 1.80
N GLU A 99 -9.89 8.09 0.97
CA GLU A 99 -10.42 9.37 1.43
C GLU A 99 -11.89 9.23 1.86
N PRO A 100 -12.43 10.11 2.73
CA PRO A 100 -13.78 9.97 3.31
C PRO A 100 -14.93 9.84 2.30
N ASP A 101 -14.76 10.32 1.08
CA ASP A 101 -15.74 10.28 -0.01
C ASP A 101 -15.49 9.16 -1.03
N GLN A 102 -14.49 8.29 -0.78
CA GLN A 102 -14.19 7.15 -1.64
C GLN A 102 -14.80 5.87 -1.07
N GLU A 103 -15.46 5.11 -1.94
CA GLU A 103 -15.96 3.79 -1.58
C GLU A 103 -14.81 2.77 -1.53
N PRO A 104 -14.74 1.94 -0.46
CA PRO A 104 -13.79 0.84 -0.40
C PRO A 104 -14.01 -0.18 -1.53
N ILE A 105 -12.92 -0.61 -2.16
CA ILE A 105 -12.90 -1.61 -3.25
C ILE A 105 -12.14 -2.89 -2.88
N ILE A 106 -11.42 -2.87 -1.76
CA ILE A 106 -10.64 -3.98 -1.22
C ILE A 106 -10.86 -4.04 0.29
N ASP A 107 -10.98 -5.24 0.81
CA ASP A 107 -10.77 -5.54 2.22
C ASP A 107 -9.28 -5.89 2.42
N PHE A 108 -8.56 -5.06 3.18
CA PHE A 108 -7.12 -5.25 3.40
C PHE A 108 -6.79 -6.44 4.30
N TYR A 109 -7.74 -6.97 5.08
CA TYR A 109 -7.53 -8.15 5.89
C TYR A 109 -7.66 -9.44 5.08
N THR A 110 -8.65 -9.51 4.18
CA THR A 110 -8.96 -10.73 3.40
C THR A 110 -8.45 -10.68 1.96
N PHE A 111 -8.01 -9.51 1.49
CA PHE A 111 -7.67 -9.22 0.10
C PHE A 111 -8.81 -9.51 -0.89
N ALA A 112 -10.06 -9.55 -0.41
CA ALA A 112 -11.23 -9.63 -1.27
C ALA A 112 -11.39 -8.31 -2.04
N ILE A 113 -11.58 -8.39 -3.36
CA ILE A 113 -11.61 -7.23 -4.26
C ILE A 113 -12.97 -7.14 -4.94
N ASP A 114 -13.59 -5.97 -4.88
CA ASP A 114 -14.71 -5.62 -5.74
C ASP A 114 -14.22 -5.09 -7.09
N LYS A 115 -13.97 -6.02 -8.03
CA LYS A 115 -13.46 -5.71 -9.37
C LYS A 115 -14.41 -4.84 -10.21
N SER A 116 -15.67 -4.63 -9.79
CA SER A 116 -16.62 -3.78 -10.51
C SER A 116 -16.33 -2.28 -10.36
N LYS A 117 -15.51 -1.91 -9.37
CA LYS A 117 -15.23 -0.51 -8.97
C LYS A 117 -13.80 -0.04 -9.29
N CYS A 118 -13.03 -0.84 -10.00
CA CYS A 118 -11.61 -0.59 -10.24
C CYS A 118 -11.31 -0.33 -11.72
N VAL A 119 -10.30 0.51 -11.99
CA VAL A 119 -9.60 0.46 -13.28
C VAL A 119 -8.59 -0.69 -13.22
N CYS A 120 -8.97 -1.83 -13.78
CA CYS A 120 -8.15 -3.05 -13.76
C CYS A 120 -7.11 -3.02 -14.88
N ILE A 121 -5.83 -3.04 -14.52
CA ILE A 121 -4.73 -3.29 -15.46
C ILE A 121 -4.27 -4.74 -15.25
N LYS A 122 -4.45 -5.56 -16.28
CA LYS A 122 -3.91 -6.94 -16.31
C LYS A 122 -2.59 -6.90 -17.08
N SER A 123 -1.51 -7.40 -16.47
CA SER A 123 -0.19 -7.57 -17.12
C SER A 123 0.19 -9.03 -17.21
#